data_AF-A0A931REQ9-F1
#
_entry.id   AF-A0A931REQ9-F1
#
_cell.length_a   1.000
_cell.length_b   1.000
_cell.length_c   1.000
_cell.angle_alpha   90.00
_cell.angle_beta   90.00
_cell.angle_gamma   90.00
#
_symmetry.space_group_name_H-M   'P 1'
#
loop_
_entity.id
_entity.type
_entity.pdbx_description
1 polymer ?
#
loop_
_entity_poly.entity_id
_entity_poly.type
_entity_poly.pdbx_seq_one_letter_code
_entity_poly.pdbx_strand_id
1 'polypeptide(L)'
;MNQDINYKLTARHFAGVVPKVSFMLWEKERFRKLINFTNITQLEQDRIFNEIEVSFLGLFILYLEYLSSVLEGIEKELIEKIIDNTVEEFLAIFKELQIEEKFIKEWRLLIDMRLKEYRIDYQLLLKEESNSKELKKNDHFRITWARVETITLDCLTHIRRGKLEQKDPLRKYLQDWVLNVDKIFADTIKKIIFSPQGFA
;
A
#
# COMPACT_ATOMS: atom_id res chain seq x y z
N MET A 1 -26.54 20.03 0.39
CA MET A 1 -25.54 19.84 1.46
C MET A 1 -25.89 18.55 2.18
N ASN A 2 -25.45 17.42 1.64
CA ASN A 2 -25.67 16.10 2.25
C ASN A 2 -24.63 15.18 1.63
N GLN A 3 -23.43 15.18 2.20
CA GLN A 3 -22.36 14.21 1.97
C GLN A 3 -21.23 14.56 2.94
N ASP A 4 -21.49 14.41 4.24
CA ASP A 4 -20.42 14.06 5.17
C ASP A 4 -19.97 12.65 4.78
N ILE A 5 -19.17 12.53 3.71
CA ILE A 5 -18.35 11.33 3.54
C ILE A 5 -17.51 11.29 4.81
N ASN A 6 -17.85 10.36 5.69
CA ASN A 6 -17.13 10.20 6.94
C ASN A 6 -15.74 9.67 6.59
N TYR A 7 -14.80 10.61 6.41
CA TYR A 7 -13.42 10.34 6.04
C TYR A 7 -12.78 9.31 6.99
N LYS A 8 -13.20 9.27 8.26
CA LYS A 8 -12.75 8.25 9.21
C LYS A 8 -13.29 6.86 8.87
N LEU A 9 -14.58 6.72 8.54
CA LEU A 9 -15.13 5.44 8.10
C LEU A 9 -14.45 4.96 6.81
N THR A 10 -14.14 5.88 5.90
CA THR A 10 -13.44 5.58 4.65
C THR A 10 -11.99 5.14 4.91
N ALA A 11 -11.25 5.91 5.72
CA ALA A 11 -9.91 5.58 6.17
C ALA A 11 -9.89 4.22 6.89
N ARG A 12 -10.87 3.97 7.76
CA ARG A 12 -11.04 2.69 8.46
C ARG A 12 -11.32 1.53 7.52
N HIS A 13 -12.14 1.75 6.48
CA HIS A 13 -12.37 0.74 5.46
C HIS A 13 -11.07 0.37 4.75
N PHE A 14 -10.27 1.36 4.33
CA PHE A 14 -8.98 1.09 3.67
C PHE A 14 -7.98 0.41 4.59
N ALA A 15 -7.87 0.89 5.82
CA ALA A 15 -7.06 0.26 6.87
C ALA A 15 -7.46 -1.21 7.08
N GLY A 16 -8.76 -1.52 7.12
CA GLY A 16 -9.27 -2.89 7.28
C GLY A 16 -9.08 -3.79 6.05
N VAL A 17 -8.91 -3.22 4.86
CA VAL A 17 -8.63 -3.99 3.64
C VAL A 17 -7.19 -4.49 3.63
N VAL A 18 -6.23 -3.73 4.17
CA VAL A 18 -4.80 -4.09 4.22
C VAL A 18 -4.55 -5.50 4.78
N PRO A 19 -4.94 -5.85 6.02
CA PRO A 19 -4.66 -7.17 6.59
C PRO A 19 -5.34 -8.28 5.78
N LYS A 20 -6.51 -8.02 5.20
CA LYS A 20 -7.23 -8.98 4.35
C LYS A 20 -6.44 -9.31 3.08
N VAL A 21 -5.96 -8.30 2.34
CA VAL A 21 -5.21 -8.54 1.10
C VAL A 21 -3.81 -9.12 1.37
N SER A 22 -3.19 -8.77 2.51
CA SER A 22 -1.95 -9.37 2.99
C SER A 22 -2.12 -10.85 3.29
N PHE A 23 -3.17 -11.20 4.04
CA PHE A 23 -3.47 -12.58 4.38
C PHE A 23 -3.78 -13.42 3.13
N MET A 24 -4.53 -12.86 2.18
CA MET A 24 -4.79 -13.54 0.90
C MET A 24 -3.52 -13.89 0.11
N LEU A 25 -2.48 -13.04 0.15
CA LEU A 25 -1.16 -13.34 -0.43
C LEU A 25 -0.42 -14.39 0.41
N TRP A 26 -0.41 -14.19 1.73
CA TRP A 26 0.26 -15.04 2.71
C TRP A 26 -0.18 -16.50 2.65
N GLU A 27 -1.45 -16.75 2.39
CA GLU A 27 -2.02 -18.09 2.24
C GLU A 27 -1.65 -18.79 0.93
N LYS A 28 -1.14 -18.07 -0.08
CA LYS A 28 -0.82 -18.68 -1.37
C LYS A 28 0.36 -19.63 -1.23
N GLU A 29 0.13 -20.90 -1.60
CA GLU A 29 1.15 -21.93 -1.63
C GLU A 29 2.38 -21.49 -2.45
N ARG A 30 2.15 -20.84 -3.60
CA ARG A 30 3.22 -20.31 -4.44
C ARG A 30 4.04 -19.24 -3.72
N PHE A 31 3.39 -18.31 -3.03
CA PHE A 31 4.10 -17.30 -2.22
C PHE A 31 4.96 -17.96 -1.15
N ARG A 32 4.37 -18.87 -0.36
CA ARG A 32 5.06 -19.60 0.71
C ARG A 32 6.28 -20.37 0.20
N LYS A 33 6.18 -21.00 -0.98
CA LYS A 33 7.33 -21.65 -1.63
C LYS A 33 8.44 -20.66 -1.97
N LEU A 34 8.10 -19.49 -2.54
CA LEU A 34 9.06 -18.47 -2.98
C LEU A 34 9.81 -17.79 -1.81
N ILE A 35 9.20 -17.72 -0.63
CA ILE A 35 9.84 -17.22 0.60
C ILE A 35 10.47 -18.33 1.45
N ASN A 36 10.48 -19.59 0.97
CA ASN A 36 11.02 -20.74 1.70
C ASN A 36 10.36 -20.96 3.07
N PHE A 37 9.03 -20.79 3.14
CA PHE A 37 8.23 -20.70 4.37
C PHE A 37 8.50 -21.81 5.40
N THR A 38 8.64 -23.06 4.98
CA THR A 38 8.84 -24.21 5.88
C THR A 38 10.22 -24.23 6.54
N ASN A 39 11.18 -23.47 6.02
CA ASN A 39 12.57 -23.46 6.45
C ASN A 39 12.97 -22.17 7.16
N ILE A 40 12.01 -21.28 7.43
CA ILE A 40 12.21 -20.05 8.20
C ILE A 40 11.47 -20.14 9.54
N THR A 41 12.02 -19.46 10.55
CA THR A 41 11.44 -19.44 11.90
C THR A 41 10.11 -18.69 11.92
N GLN A 42 9.28 -18.95 12.94
CA GLN A 42 8.04 -18.19 13.14
C GLN A 42 8.30 -16.68 13.19
N LEU A 43 9.36 -16.26 13.88
CA LEU A 43 9.75 -14.85 13.95
C LEU A 43 10.00 -14.24 12.55
N GLU A 44 10.65 -15.00 11.66
CA GLU A 44 10.89 -14.53 10.29
C GLU A 44 9.63 -14.55 9.45
N GLN A 45 8.73 -15.51 9.69
CA GLN A 45 7.41 -15.53 9.06
C GLN A 45 6.60 -14.29 9.46
N ASP A 46 6.49 -14.01 10.76
CA ASP A 46 5.77 -12.84 11.29
C ASP A 46 6.36 -11.54 10.73
N ARG A 47 7.70 -11.44 10.69
CA ARG A 47 8.38 -10.30 10.07
C ARG A 47 7.97 -10.11 8.61
N ILE A 48 8.06 -11.16 7.78
CA ILE A 48 7.68 -11.10 6.36
C ILE A 48 6.22 -10.69 6.21
N PHE A 49 5.33 -11.23 7.04
CA PHE A 49 3.92 -10.86 7.01
C PHE A 49 3.71 -9.38 7.32
N ASN A 50 4.39 -8.84 8.34
CA ASN A 50 4.35 -7.42 8.66
C ASN A 50 4.85 -6.56 7.50
N GLU A 51 5.92 -6.98 6.80
CA GLU A 51 6.41 -6.27 5.61
C GLU A 51 5.36 -6.20 4.50
N ILE A 52 4.58 -7.27 4.30
CA ILE A 52 3.49 -7.30 3.31
C ILE A 52 2.39 -6.30 3.69
N GLU A 53 1.98 -6.28 4.97
CA GLU A 53 0.95 -5.35 5.46
C GLU A 53 1.36 -3.89 5.27
N VAL A 54 2.58 -3.54 5.69
CA VAL A 54 3.08 -2.17 5.54
C VAL A 54 3.24 -1.80 4.07
N SER A 55 3.62 -2.74 3.21
CA SER A 55 3.73 -2.51 1.76
C SER A 55 2.37 -2.18 1.13
N PHE A 56 1.29 -2.90 1.48
CA PHE A 56 -0.04 -2.60 0.95
C PHE A 56 -0.66 -1.35 1.56
N LEU A 57 -0.38 -1.06 2.83
CA LEU A 57 -0.72 0.25 3.41
C LEU A 57 -0.02 1.37 2.63
N GLY A 58 1.27 1.22 2.34
CA GLY A 58 2.05 2.15 1.53
C GLY A 58 1.48 2.34 0.12
N LEU A 59 1.06 1.25 -0.54
CA LEU A 59 0.39 1.31 -1.85
C LEU A 59 -0.84 2.21 -1.82
N PHE A 60 -1.69 2.06 -0.80
CA PHE A 60 -2.91 2.85 -0.65
C PHE A 60 -2.60 4.32 -0.37
N ILE A 61 -1.64 4.59 0.52
CA ILE A 61 -1.21 5.95 0.84
C ILE A 61 -0.64 6.65 -0.41
N LEU A 62 0.27 6.01 -1.16
CA LEU A 62 0.82 6.60 -2.39
C LEU A 62 -0.25 6.86 -3.45
N TYR A 63 -1.27 6.01 -3.55
CA TYR A 63 -2.39 6.23 -4.45
C TYR A 63 -3.21 7.46 -4.04
N LEU A 64 -3.53 7.58 -2.75
CA LEU A 64 -4.28 8.71 -2.20
C LEU A 64 -3.49 10.02 -2.31
N GLU A 65 -2.19 10.01 -2.04
CA GLU A 65 -1.31 11.16 -2.22
C GLU A 65 -1.29 11.64 -3.67
N TYR A 66 -1.26 10.71 -4.63
CA TYR A 66 -1.41 11.04 -6.04
C TYR A 66 -2.78 11.70 -6.31
N LEU A 67 -3.88 11.15 -5.80
CA LEU A 67 -5.19 11.80 -5.97
C LEU A 67 -5.22 13.21 -5.37
N SER A 68 -4.67 13.41 -4.17
CA SER A 68 -4.59 14.74 -3.55
C SER A 68 -3.85 15.75 -4.44
N SER A 69 -2.81 15.30 -5.15
CA SER A 69 -2.03 16.15 -6.04
C SER A 69 -2.72 16.56 -7.35
N VAL A 70 -3.77 15.83 -7.76
CA VAL A 70 -4.48 16.08 -9.03
C VAL A 70 -5.91 16.60 -8.84
N LEU A 71 -6.47 16.43 -7.64
CA LEU A 71 -7.78 16.94 -7.27
C LEU A 71 -7.67 18.37 -6.71
N GLU A 72 -8.80 19.07 -6.71
CA GLU A 72 -8.92 20.43 -6.18
C GLU A 72 -10.15 20.51 -5.25
N GLY A 73 -10.24 21.60 -4.48
CA GLY A 73 -11.42 21.88 -3.66
C GLY A 73 -11.76 20.80 -2.62
N ILE A 74 -13.05 20.49 -2.53
CA ILE A 74 -13.60 19.61 -1.48
C ILE A 74 -13.09 18.17 -1.65
N GLU A 75 -12.94 17.68 -2.88
CA GLU A 75 -12.42 16.33 -3.12
C GLU A 75 -10.97 16.18 -2.62
N LYS A 76 -10.14 17.21 -2.83
CA LYS A 76 -8.78 17.22 -2.30
C LYS A 76 -8.76 17.21 -0.77
N GLU A 77 -9.51 18.11 -0.13
CA GLU A 77 -9.58 18.18 1.33
C GLU A 77 -10.08 16.86 1.95
N LEU A 78 -11.02 16.18 1.28
CA LEU A 78 -11.50 14.87 1.69
C LEU A 78 -10.40 13.81 1.60
N ILE A 79 -9.65 13.76 0.50
CA ILE A 79 -8.54 12.83 0.34
C ILE A 79 -7.45 13.08 1.39
N GLU A 80 -7.07 14.33 1.63
CA GLU A 80 -6.06 14.66 2.65
C GLU A 80 -6.47 14.17 4.04
N LYS A 81 -7.74 14.37 4.42
CA LYS A 81 -8.28 13.84 5.67
C LYS A 81 -8.26 12.30 5.70
N ILE A 82 -8.54 11.63 4.58
CA ILE A 82 -8.45 10.17 4.51
C ILE A 82 -7.00 9.71 4.71
N ILE A 83 -6.02 10.36 4.06
CA ILE A 83 -4.59 10.04 4.22
C ILE A 83 -4.18 10.15 5.68
N ASP A 84 -4.47 11.29 6.31
CA ASP A 84 -4.08 11.59 7.69
C ASP A 84 -4.65 10.59 8.71
N ASN A 85 -5.82 10.01 8.41
CA ASN A 85 -6.48 9.07 9.30
C ASN A 85 -6.21 7.60 8.96
N THR A 86 -5.72 7.26 7.76
CA THR A 86 -5.59 5.84 7.35
C THR A 86 -4.60 5.07 8.22
N VAL A 87 -3.46 5.68 8.57
CA VAL A 87 -2.46 5.05 9.47
C VAL A 87 -3.00 4.94 10.89
N GLU A 88 -3.68 5.99 11.38
CA GLU A 88 -4.28 5.97 12.72
C GLU A 88 -5.35 4.88 12.84
N GLU A 89 -6.21 4.77 11.84
CA GLU A 89 -7.25 3.74 11.80
C GLU A 89 -6.68 2.33 11.66
N PHE A 90 -5.56 2.16 10.94
CA PHE A 90 -4.84 0.88 10.88
C PHE A 90 -4.33 0.46 12.26
N LEU A 91 -3.72 1.38 13.01
CA LEU A 91 -3.26 1.10 14.37
C LEU A 91 -4.42 1.01 15.38
N ALA A 92 -5.55 1.66 15.12
CA ALA A 92 -6.76 1.53 15.93
C ALA A 92 -7.33 0.10 15.88
N ILE A 93 -7.25 -0.58 14.72
CA ILE A 93 -7.61 -2.01 14.61
C ILE A 93 -6.82 -2.82 15.64
N PHE A 94 -5.54 -2.53 15.82
CA PHE A 94 -4.67 -3.29 16.74
C PHE A 94 -5.05 -3.04 18.21
N LYS A 95 -5.41 -1.80 18.53
CA LYS A 95 -5.93 -1.44 19.86
C LYS A 95 -7.23 -2.19 20.17
N GLU A 96 -8.13 -2.29 19.20
CA GLU A 96 -9.38 -3.04 19.35
C GLU A 96 -9.15 -4.54 19.52
N LEU A 97 -8.13 -5.08 18.86
CA LEU A 97 -7.64 -6.45 19.07
C LEU A 97 -6.86 -6.65 20.37
N GLN A 98 -6.81 -5.63 21.24
CA GLN A 98 -6.13 -5.65 22.54
C GLN A 98 -4.63 -5.96 22.45
N ILE A 99 -3.99 -5.59 21.33
CA ILE A 99 -2.53 -5.65 21.20
C ILE A 99 -1.90 -4.66 22.19
N GLU A 100 -0.85 -5.07 22.88
CA GLU A 100 -0.15 -4.21 23.85
C GLU A 100 0.38 -2.93 23.19
N GLU A 101 0.23 -1.80 23.87
CA GLU A 101 0.64 -0.48 23.38
C GLU A 101 2.12 -0.41 22.94
N LYS A 102 3.00 -1.20 23.56
CA LYS A 102 4.41 -1.29 23.15
C LYS A 102 4.58 -1.79 21.70
N PHE A 103 3.79 -2.78 21.29
CA PHE A 103 3.84 -3.32 19.93
C PHE A 103 3.18 -2.36 18.93
N ILE A 104 2.12 -1.66 19.33
CA ILE A 104 1.50 -0.61 18.50
C ILE A 104 2.51 0.50 18.19
N LYS A 105 3.34 0.89 19.16
CA LYS A 105 4.44 1.85 18.96
C LYS A 105 5.50 1.34 17.99
N GLU A 106 5.90 0.07 18.11
CA GLU A 106 6.83 -0.57 17.16
C GLU A 106 6.27 -0.58 15.74
N TRP A 107 4.98 -0.88 15.59
CA TRP A 107 4.29 -0.82 14.30
C TRP A 107 4.25 0.58 13.71
N ARG A 108 3.98 1.61 14.53
CA ARG A 108 4.06 2.99 14.07
C ARG A 108 5.45 3.32 13.54
N LEU A 109 6.49 2.99 14.28
CA LEU A 109 7.88 3.23 13.85
C LEU A 109 8.20 2.53 12.53
N LEU A 110 7.74 1.29 12.37
CA LEU A 110 7.88 0.54 11.12
C LEU A 110 7.15 1.25 9.97
N ILE A 111 5.88 1.60 10.15
CA ILE A 111 5.07 2.27 9.13
C ILE A 111 5.71 3.60 8.72
N ASP A 112 6.09 4.44 9.69
CA ASP A 112 6.68 5.76 9.42
C ASP A 112 7.99 5.65 8.63
N MET A 113 8.85 4.70 9.02
CA MET A 113 10.10 4.43 8.32
C MET A 113 9.85 3.98 6.88
N ARG A 114 8.93 3.04 6.65
CA ARG A 114 8.67 2.52 5.31
C ARG A 114 7.92 3.49 4.41
N LEU A 115 6.94 4.23 4.93
CA LEU A 115 6.30 5.28 4.14
C LEU A 115 7.29 6.36 3.70
N LYS A 116 8.30 6.67 4.53
CA LYS A 116 9.38 7.59 4.13
C LYS A 116 10.21 7.03 2.98
N GLU A 117 10.62 5.76 3.07
CA GLU A 117 11.37 5.05 2.01
C GLU A 117 10.56 5.04 0.71
N TYR A 118 9.32 4.54 0.76
CA TYR A 118 8.46 4.40 -0.42
C TYR A 118 8.20 5.74 -1.11
N ARG A 119 8.01 6.83 -0.37
CA ARG A 119 7.85 8.17 -0.95
C ARG A 119 9.11 8.63 -1.69
N ILE A 120 10.29 8.36 -1.14
CA ILE A 120 11.56 8.72 -1.79
C ILE A 120 11.70 7.92 -3.09
N ASP A 121 11.55 6.60 -3.02
CA ASP A 121 11.78 5.70 -4.15
C ASP A 121 10.73 5.90 -5.25
N TYR A 122 9.48 6.17 -4.89
CA TYR A 122 8.43 6.58 -5.82
C TYR A 122 8.78 7.87 -6.57
N GLN A 123 9.28 8.89 -5.88
CA GLN A 123 9.68 10.14 -6.50
C GLN A 123 10.92 9.98 -7.40
N LEU A 124 11.84 9.08 -7.06
CA LEU A 124 12.99 8.73 -7.89
C LEU A 124 12.52 8.06 -9.19
N LEU A 125 11.67 7.04 -9.11
CA LEU A 125 11.15 6.34 -10.29
C LEU A 125 10.34 7.26 -11.22
N LEU A 126 9.52 8.16 -10.66
CA LEU A 126 8.80 9.16 -11.46
C LEU A 126 9.76 10.08 -12.24
N LYS A 127 10.89 10.47 -11.64
CA LYS A 127 11.91 11.32 -12.27
C LYS A 127 12.72 10.56 -13.32
N GLU A 128 13.15 9.35 -13.02
CA GLU A 128 13.89 8.51 -13.97
C GLU A 128 13.07 8.28 -15.25
N GLU A 129 11.79 7.96 -15.11
CA GLU A 129 10.90 7.73 -16.25
C GLU A 129 10.47 9.01 -16.98
N SER A 130 10.47 10.17 -16.32
CA SER A 130 10.23 11.45 -17.01
C SER A 130 11.28 11.73 -18.09
N ASN A 131 12.43 11.06 -18.05
CA ASN A 131 13.48 11.11 -19.06
C ASN A 131 13.32 10.08 -20.19
N SER A 132 12.46 9.07 -20.02
CA SER A 132 12.17 8.05 -21.04
C SER A 132 11.19 8.58 -22.10
N LYS A 133 11.50 8.39 -23.38
CA LYS A 133 10.67 8.87 -24.50
C LYS A 133 9.39 8.05 -24.73
N GLU A 134 9.35 6.79 -24.28
CA GLU A 134 8.24 5.88 -24.56
C GLU A 134 7.03 6.12 -23.62
N LEU A 135 7.28 6.55 -22.38
CA LEU A 135 6.25 6.69 -21.35
C LEU A 135 5.65 8.11 -21.23
N LYS A 136 6.20 9.09 -21.96
CA LYS A 136 5.66 10.46 -22.05
C LYS A 136 4.26 10.55 -22.65
N LYS A 137 3.77 9.50 -23.30
CA LYS A 137 2.48 9.51 -23.99
C LYS A 137 1.28 9.20 -23.08
N ASN A 138 1.50 8.71 -21.85
CA ASN A 138 0.40 8.40 -20.91
C ASN A 138 0.84 8.57 -19.45
N ASP A 139 0.61 9.77 -18.90
CA ASP A 139 0.96 10.11 -17.51
C ASP A 139 0.31 9.18 -16.48
N HIS A 140 -0.93 8.75 -16.72
CA HIS A 140 -1.62 7.83 -15.80
C HIS A 140 -0.93 6.47 -15.74
N PHE A 141 -0.50 5.93 -16.89
CA PHE A 141 0.26 4.68 -16.93
C PHE A 141 1.60 4.83 -16.21
N ARG A 142 2.35 5.93 -16.44
CA ARG A 142 3.63 6.19 -15.75
C ARG A 142 3.46 6.22 -14.23
N ILE A 143 2.44 6.94 -13.75
CA ILE A 143 2.16 7.07 -12.31
C ILE A 143 1.81 5.72 -11.68
N THR A 144 0.93 4.95 -12.32
CA THR A 144 0.56 3.61 -11.83
C THR A 144 1.74 2.66 -11.86
N TRP A 145 2.53 2.67 -12.95
CA TRP A 145 3.74 1.85 -13.05
C TRP A 145 4.74 2.19 -11.95
N ALA A 146 5.06 3.47 -11.74
CA ALA A 146 6.03 3.88 -10.74
C ALA A 146 5.59 3.44 -9.33
N ARG A 147 4.31 3.61 -8.99
CA ARG A 147 3.77 3.20 -7.68
C ARG A 147 3.83 1.68 -7.50
N VAL A 148 3.41 0.91 -8.50
CA VAL A 148 3.45 -0.56 -8.45
C VAL A 148 4.89 -1.05 -8.35
N GLU A 149 5.81 -0.45 -9.10
CA GLU A 149 7.22 -0.84 -9.11
C GLU A 149 7.91 -0.52 -7.78
N THR A 150 7.70 0.68 -7.22
CA THR A 150 8.18 1.06 -5.87
C THR A 150 7.77 0.01 -4.84
N ILE A 151 6.47 -0.23 -4.69
CA ILE A 151 5.97 -1.16 -3.67
C ILE A 151 6.46 -2.58 -3.91
N THR A 152 6.57 -3.00 -5.17
CA THR A 152 7.10 -4.33 -5.52
C THR A 152 8.55 -4.48 -5.11
N LEU A 153 9.41 -3.52 -5.48
CA LEU A 153 10.84 -3.58 -5.24
C LEU A 153 11.16 -3.42 -3.76
N ASP A 154 10.50 -2.51 -3.06
CA ASP A 154 10.78 -2.26 -1.66
C ASP A 154 10.27 -3.42 -0.81
N CYS A 155 9.05 -3.91 -1.06
CA CYS A 155 8.54 -5.12 -0.41
C CYS A 155 9.49 -6.30 -0.61
N LEU A 156 9.94 -6.55 -1.85
CA LEU A 156 10.90 -7.60 -2.13
C LEU A 156 12.22 -7.39 -1.37
N THR A 157 12.75 -6.17 -1.37
CA THR A 157 13.98 -5.78 -0.67
C THR A 157 13.85 -6.10 0.80
N HIS A 158 12.75 -5.75 1.44
CA HIS A 158 12.54 -6.00 2.86
C HIS A 158 12.29 -7.48 3.18
N ILE A 159 11.54 -8.20 2.34
CA ILE A 159 11.39 -9.66 2.46
C ILE A 159 12.78 -10.33 2.37
N ARG A 160 13.62 -9.91 1.44
CA ARG A 160 14.98 -10.44 1.23
C ARG A 160 16.06 -9.82 2.13
N ARG A 161 15.70 -8.88 3.01
CA ARG A 161 16.66 -8.14 3.87
C ARG A 161 17.80 -7.49 3.07
N GLY A 162 17.47 -6.89 1.93
CA GLY A 162 18.41 -6.23 1.01
C GLY A 162 19.18 -7.18 0.08
N LYS A 163 19.05 -8.51 0.25
CA LYS A 163 19.77 -9.51 -0.56
C LYS A 163 18.99 -9.86 -1.82
N LEU A 164 18.91 -8.91 -2.75
CA LEU A 164 18.21 -9.08 -4.02
C LEU A 164 19.02 -9.95 -5.00
N GLU A 165 18.34 -10.89 -5.64
CA GLU A 165 18.89 -11.63 -6.79
C GLU A 165 18.42 -10.99 -8.10
N GLN A 166 19.29 -10.93 -9.12
CA GLN A 166 18.99 -10.27 -10.40
C GLN A 166 17.74 -10.84 -11.09
N LYS A 167 17.39 -12.11 -10.82
CA LYS A 167 16.21 -12.79 -11.37
C LYS A 167 15.37 -13.45 -10.26
N ASP A 168 15.16 -12.73 -9.16
CA ASP A 168 14.34 -13.25 -8.07
C ASP A 168 12.91 -13.57 -8.56
N PRO A 169 12.48 -14.85 -8.52
CA PRO A 169 11.15 -15.24 -9.00
C PRO A 169 10.01 -14.65 -8.16
N LEU A 170 10.30 -14.19 -6.93
CA LEU A 170 9.34 -13.50 -6.09
C LEU A 170 8.99 -12.10 -6.63
N ARG A 171 9.91 -11.42 -7.32
CA ARG A 171 9.67 -10.07 -7.87
C ARG A 171 8.43 -10.04 -8.76
N LYS A 172 8.41 -10.89 -9.78
CA LYS A 172 7.28 -10.95 -10.73
C LYS A 172 5.98 -11.34 -10.03
N TYR A 173 6.07 -12.29 -9.10
CA TYR A 173 4.89 -12.74 -8.36
C TYR A 173 4.30 -11.63 -7.47
N LEU A 174 5.14 -10.84 -6.81
CA LEU A 174 4.72 -9.65 -6.07
C LEU A 174 4.15 -8.60 -7.00
N GLN A 175 4.82 -8.31 -8.12
CA GLN A 175 4.37 -7.30 -9.08
C GLN A 175 2.96 -7.58 -9.61
N ASP A 176 2.68 -8.82 -10.02
CA ASP A 176 1.36 -9.24 -10.49
C ASP A 176 0.29 -9.04 -9.39
N TRP A 177 0.66 -9.31 -8.13
CA TRP A 177 -0.24 -9.16 -6.99
C TRP A 177 -0.48 -7.68 -6.63
N VAL A 178 0.58 -6.88 -6.53
CA VAL A 178 0.52 -5.44 -6.26
C VAL A 178 -0.30 -4.72 -7.32
N LEU A 179 -0.09 -5.03 -8.60
CA LEU A 179 -0.88 -4.46 -9.70
C LEU A 179 -2.37 -4.77 -9.58
N ASN A 180 -2.72 -6.01 -9.21
CA ASN A 180 -4.11 -6.39 -9.02
C ASN A 180 -4.75 -5.67 -7.83
N VAL A 181 -4.02 -5.56 -6.71
CA VAL A 181 -4.47 -4.80 -5.53
C VAL A 181 -4.65 -3.32 -5.86
N ASP A 182 -3.69 -2.70 -6.56
CA ASP A 182 -3.76 -1.29 -7.00
C ASP A 182 -5.01 -1.04 -7.85
N LYS A 183 -5.28 -1.93 -8.82
CA LYS A 183 -6.46 -1.84 -9.67
C LYS A 183 -7.77 -1.92 -8.87
N ILE A 184 -7.89 -2.90 -7.97
CA ILE A 184 -9.09 -3.09 -7.14
C ILE A 184 -9.30 -1.87 -6.23
N PHE A 185 -8.22 -1.35 -5.65
CA PHE A 185 -8.26 -0.16 -4.81
C PHE A 185 -8.70 1.08 -5.60
N ALA A 186 -8.10 1.31 -6.79
CA ALA A 186 -8.47 2.39 -7.69
C ALA A 186 -9.96 2.37 -8.06
N ASP A 187 -10.49 1.19 -8.41
CA ASP A 187 -11.91 1.03 -8.74
C ASP A 187 -12.83 1.27 -7.54
N THR A 188 -12.37 0.92 -6.33
CA THR A 188 -13.09 1.15 -5.08
C THR A 188 -13.15 2.64 -4.74
N ILE A 189 -12.01 3.33 -4.83
CA ILE A 189 -11.90 4.78 -4.60
C ILE A 189 -12.81 5.55 -5.57
N LYS A 190 -12.79 5.17 -6.86
CA LYS A 190 -13.64 5.84 -7.85
C LYS A 190 -15.13 5.74 -7.53
N LYS A 191 -15.58 4.62 -6.95
CA LYS A 191 -16.97 4.44 -6.52
C LYS A 191 -17.29 5.27 -5.28
N ILE A 192 -16.38 5.36 -4.32
CA ILE A 192 -16.59 6.09 -3.08
C ILE A 192 -16.61 7.61 -3.31
N ILE A 193 -15.69 8.11 -4.14
CA ILE A 193 -15.47 9.56 -4.30
C ILE A 193 -16.24 10.13 -5.49
N PHE A 194 -16.36 9.38 -6.59
CA PHE A 194 -16.88 9.91 -7.86
C PHE A 194 -18.22 9.29 -8.30
N SER A 195 -18.88 8.47 -7.48
CA SER A 195 -20.26 8.02 -7.76
C SER A 195 -21.29 8.76 -6.90
N PRO A 196 -22.38 9.28 -7.49
CA PRO A 196 -23.41 10.06 -6.79
C PRO A 196 -24.33 9.25 -5.85
N GLN A 197 -24.04 7.98 -5.56
CA GLN A 197 -24.94 7.06 -4.81
C GLN A 197 -24.22 6.15 -3.79
N GLY A 198 -22.94 6.39 -3.47
CA GLY A 198 -22.26 5.61 -2.42
C GLY A 198 -22.72 6.06 -1.04
N PHE A 199 -23.37 5.16 -0.29
CA PHE A 199 -23.99 5.34 1.03
C PHE A 199 -25.45 5.83 0.99
N ALA A 200 -26.35 4.87 0.74
CA ALA A 200 -27.71 4.87 1.27
C ALA A 200 -27.77 3.94 2.49
#